data_AF-A0AAN6W2M6-F1
#
_entry.id   AF-A0AAN6W2M6-F1
#
_cell.length_a   1.000
_cell.length_b   1.000
_cell.length_c   1.000
_cell.angle_alpha   90.00
_cell.angle_beta   90.00
_cell.angle_gamma   90.00
#
_symmetry.space_group_name_H-M   'P 1'
#
loop_
_entity.id
_entity.type
_entity.pdbx_description
1 polymer ?
#
loop_
_entity_poly.entity_id
_entity_poly.type
_entity_poly.pdbx_seq_one_letter_code
_entity_poly.pdbx_strand_id
1 'polypeptide(L)'
;MLVGASSMARSAVERWHLRHWVLFLSLPTPSLCSSMAAWWTDLGPSFVLQNASTGLLTYSLCHSNNTPIYPQDPPIALRTTYAPKNGTALAATGWYDKIGSTWASVFYQNNNDDIVNAVYKCDNKTGFYEPQETDVISDRRGTPNPHTNSGLSVTLLGQQEGYRVFYHDRSKALQSLQFKATDGWSYGSPVSSNTNRSSMEIHSQFSGVRNVTVVTPRDAKNMETARLNVDSTYFIDTFPTPLKGGMNNTSASNRTSFPYDSSVTPPFELEAWDGNPKAIGIAIDTDTTRHVFYIGTDHTVHWIAAFVSSTVEGGFRAQARQNAEVWPLADESNSDFTIASHIESSSIRLYYVSGGRIIETKYRDGNWDLATPVESANTTIIIDEGTGTGDTGLTAGAKAGIGVGVSVGVLLIGAAIAAFWILRKKKTTAPDEEATASDTAAAAVQPMSETGSQGATSFRAGVTRTGSGLSADKWGTEVKDKPVTPPPRELESPNLASELPEANDRNELPTKHHVTELP
;
A
#
# COMPACT_ATOMS: atom_id res chain seq x y z
N MET A 1 22.13 34.16 81.88
CA MET A 1 21.73 34.44 80.48
C MET A 1 20.98 33.23 79.92
N LEU A 2 20.32 33.40 78.77
CA LEU A 2 19.20 32.58 78.31
C LEU A 2 19.46 31.06 78.09
N VAL A 3 18.39 30.30 78.36
CA VAL A 3 17.87 29.13 77.62
C VAL A 3 18.67 27.82 77.62
N GLY A 4 17.96 26.76 78.03
CA GLY A 4 18.19 25.39 77.56
C GLY A 4 16.94 24.88 76.83
N ALA A 5 17.16 24.02 75.83
CA ALA A 5 16.19 23.13 75.17
C ALA A 5 17.00 22.35 74.11
N SER A 6 16.66 21.15 73.65
CA SER A 6 15.83 20.03 74.08
C SER A 6 16.01 19.01 72.94
N SER A 7 15.95 17.71 73.24
CA SER A 7 16.05 16.67 72.21
C SER A 7 14.90 16.78 71.19
N MET A 8 15.21 16.66 69.90
CA MET A 8 14.27 16.16 68.90
C MET A 8 14.97 15.25 67.90
N ALA A 9 14.70 13.95 68.01
CA ALA A 9 14.95 13.00 66.94
C ALA A 9 14.06 13.33 65.74
N ARG A 10 14.63 13.53 64.55
CA ARG A 10 13.85 13.57 63.31
C ARG A 10 13.47 12.16 62.90
N SER A 11 12.18 11.96 62.64
CA SER A 11 11.56 10.64 62.52
C SER A 11 11.90 9.94 61.19
N ALA A 12 11.71 8.62 61.15
CA ALA A 12 11.89 7.81 59.96
C ALA A 12 10.82 8.01 58.85
N VAL A 13 9.96 9.03 58.99
CA VAL A 13 8.77 9.23 58.13
C VAL A 13 9.10 9.96 56.82
N GLU A 14 10.09 10.87 56.81
CA GLU A 14 10.42 11.67 55.60
C GLU A 14 11.04 10.85 54.45
N ARG A 15 11.52 9.61 54.70
CA ARG A 15 12.08 8.73 53.65
C ARG A 15 11.06 7.87 52.90
N TRP A 16 9.78 7.88 53.29
CA TRP A 16 8.73 7.12 52.60
C TRP A 16 8.09 7.88 51.43
N HIS A 17 8.01 9.21 51.50
CA HIS A 17 7.30 10.01 50.50
C HIS A 17 8.06 10.17 49.17
N LEU A 18 9.40 10.15 49.17
CA LEU A 18 10.19 10.29 47.92
C LEU A 18 10.21 9.02 47.04
N ARG A 19 9.87 7.84 47.58
CA ARG A 19 9.85 6.57 46.81
C ARG A 19 8.52 6.29 46.10
N HIS A 20 7.47 7.04 46.40
CA HIS A 20 6.14 6.83 45.81
C HIS A 20 5.87 7.73 44.58
N TRP A 21 6.65 8.78 44.36
CA TRP A 21 6.49 9.69 43.20
C TRP A 21 7.18 9.20 41.91
N VAL A 22 8.11 8.24 42.00
CA VAL A 22 8.81 7.68 40.82
C VAL A 22 8.05 6.49 40.21
N LEU A 23 7.07 5.91 40.93
CA LEU A 23 6.29 4.75 40.50
C LEU A 23 5.01 5.07 39.70
N PHE A 24 4.70 6.36 39.50
CA PHE A 24 3.53 6.81 38.71
C PHE A 24 3.87 7.27 37.27
N LEU A 25 5.15 7.20 36.87
CA LEU A 25 5.62 7.54 35.51
C LEU A 25 5.88 6.31 34.61
N SER A 26 5.45 5.13 35.05
CA SER A 26 5.54 3.87 34.27
C SER A 26 4.20 3.13 34.18
N LEU A 27 3.10 3.88 34.17
CA LEU A 27 1.86 3.36 33.58
C LEU A 27 2.09 3.31 32.06
N PRO A 28 1.98 2.13 31.41
CA PRO A 28 2.04 2.10 29.96
C PRO A 28 0.90 2.96 29.42
N THR A 29 1.24 3.99 28.63
CA THR A 29 0.25 4.71 27.84
C THR A 29 -0.48 3.67 27.00
N PRO A 30 -1.82 3.57 27.09
CA PRO A 30 -2.55 2.55 26.34
C PRO A 30 -2.27 2.76 24.86
N SER A 31 -1.77 1.70 24.21
CA SER A 31 -1.38 1.76 22.80
C SER A 31 -2.53 2.33 21.98
N LEU A 32 -2.31 3.47 21.33
CA LEU A 32 -3.36 4.19 20.61
C LEU A 32 -3.83 3.45 19.36
N CYS A 33 -3.02 2.51 18.88
CA CYS A 33 -3.21 1.76 17.65
C CYS A 33 -2.80 0.30 17.83
N SER A 34 -3.55 -0.64 17.26
CA SER A 34 -3.18 -2.06 17.22
C SER A 34 -2.69 -2.56 15.86
N SER A 35 -2.95 -1.80 14.79
CA SER A 35 -2.59 -2.15 13.40
C SER A 35 -2.82 -0.94 12.48
N MET A 36 -1.95 -0.71 11.51
CA MET A 36 -2.10 0.37 10.51
C MET A 36 -2.05 -0.15 9.08
N ALA A 37 -2.69 0.56 8.15
CA ALA A 37 -2.47 0.40 6.71
C ALA A 37 -2.61 1.74 5.99
N ALA A 38 -1.81 1.97 4.96
CA ALA A 38 -1.78 3.20 4.18
C ALA A 38 -1.65 2.91 2.69
N TRP A 39 -2.11 3.85 1.88
CA TRP A 39 -2.11 3.74 0.43
C TRP A 39 -1.94 5.12 -0.20
N TRP A 40 -1.65 5.14 -1.50
CA TRP A 40 -1.52 6.36 -2.28
C TRP A 40 -2.64 6.44 -3.33
N THR A 41 -3.07 7.66 -3.64
CA THR A 41 -4.03 8.00 -4.72
C THR A 41 -3.57 9.29 -5.42
N ASP A 42 -4.22 9.71 -6.50
CA ASP A 42 -3.87 10.95 -7.20
C ASP A 42 -3.94 12.21 -6.30
N LEU A 43 -4.74 12.19 -5.23
CA LEU A 43 -4.76 13.25 -4.22
C LEU A 43 -3.61 13.16 -3.20
N GLY A 44 -2.89 12.04 -3.15
CA GLY A 44 -1.83 11.77 -2.18
C GLY A 44 -2.12 10.58 -1.26
N PRO A 45 -1.39 10.49 -0.12
CA PRO A 45 -1.52 9.38 0.81
C PRO A 45 -2.80 9.44 1.64
N SER A 46 -3.28 8.27 2.07
CA SER A 46 -4.33 8.09 3.07
C SER A 46 -4.02 6.86 3.91
N PHE A 47 -4.57 6.81 5.12
CA PHE A 47 -4.39 5.67 6.02
C PHE A 47 -5.63 5.33 6.84
N VAL A 48 -5.63 4.08 7.31
CA VAL A 48 -6.58 3.49 8.24
C VAL A 48 -5.79 2.85 9.39
N LEU A 49 -6.36 2.88 10.59
CA LEU A 49 -5.80 2.23 11.77
C LEU A 49 -6.88 1.54 12.58
N GLN A 50 -6.52 0.49 13.32
CA GLN A 50 -7.42 -0.09 14.32
C GLN A 50 -7.14 0.53 15.69
N ASN A 51 -8.18 1.06 16.33
CA ASN A 51 -8.10 1.49 17.71
C ASN A 51 -8.01 0.27 18.64
N ALA A 52 -6.91 0.12 19.38
CA ALA A 52 -6.63 -1.08 20.18
C ALA A 52 -7.66 -1.38 21.29
N SER A 53 -8.37 -0.35 21.77
CA SER A 53 -9.35 -0.48 22.86
C SER A 53 -10.74 -0.88 22.37
N THR A 54 -11.14 -0.43 21.17
CA THR A 54 -12.50 -0.64 20.63
C THR A 54 -12.56 -1.64 19.47
N GLY A 55 -11.43 -1.96 18.84
CA GLY A 55 -11.35 -2.74 17.61
C GLY A 55 -11.90 -2.04 16.37
N LEU A 56 -12.41 -0.80 16.49
CA LEU A 56 -12.93 -0.04 15.37
C LEU A 56 -11.80 0.44 14.45
N LEU A 57 -12.07 0.45 13.14
CA LEU A 57 -11.16 1.01 12.14
C LEU A 57 -11.46 2.49 11.99
N THR A 58 -10.45 3.35 12.15
CA THR A 58 -10.54 4.82 12.00
C THR A 58 -9.57 5.30 10.92
N TYR A 59 -9.85 6.41 10.25
CA TYR A 59 -9.17 6.75 8.99
C TYR A 59 -8.90 8.25 8.79
N SER A 60 -7.95 8.57 7.91
CA SER A 60 -7.67 9.94 7.45
C SER A 60 -8.66 10.39 6.36
N LEU A 61 -9.10 11.65 6.39
CA LEU A 61 -10.10 12.19 5.46
C LEU A 61 -9.71 11.96 3.99
N CYS A 62 -10.64 11.43 3.20
CA CYS A 62 -10.39 10.92 1.84
C CYS A 62 -10.23 12.00 0.75
N HIS A 63 -10.45 13.27 1.11
CA HIS A 63 -10.27 14.44 0.26
C HIS A 63 -9.03 15.28 0.61
N SER A 64 -8.18 14.80 1.52
CA SER A 64 -6.90 15.42 1.87
C SER A 64 -5.98 15.46 0.64
N ASN A 65 -5.37 16.62 0.37
CA ASN A 65 -4.44 16.81 -0.73
C ASN A 65 -2.99 16.79 -0.21
N ASN A 66 -2.24 15.74 -0.56
CA ASN A 66 -0.85 15.40 -0.21
C ASN A 66 -0.50 15.24 1.28
N THR A 67 -1.15 15.98 2.19
CA THR A 67 -1.01 15.79 3.65
C THR A 67 -2.31 15.19 4.20
N PRO A 68 -2.28 14.00 4.81
CA PRO A 68 -3.46 13.37 5.37
C PRO A 68 -3.92 14.12 6.63
N ILE A 69 -5.24 14.30 6.78
CA ILE A 69 -5.85 14.86 7.99
C ILE A 69 -6.54 13.71 8.73
N TYR A 70 -6.17 13.47 9.98
CA TYR A 70 -6.67 12.37 10.79
C TYR A 70 -7.40 12.89 12.04
N PRO A 71 -8.75 12.98 12.01
CA PRO A 71 -9.53 13.41 13.17
C PRO A 71 -9.28 12.52 14.39
N GLN A 72 -8.96 13.13 15.52
CA GLN A 72 -8.66 12.43 16.78
C GLN A 72 -9.73 12.63 17.87
N ASP A 73 -10.52 13.71 17.79
CA ASP A 73 -11.52 14.07 18.81
C ASP A 73 -12.81 14.65 18.17
N PRO A 74 -13.85 13.82 17.94
CA PRO A 74 -13.83 12.37 17.98
C PRO A 74 -13.14 11.77 16.73
N PRO A 75 -12.56 10.56 16.81
CA PRO A 75 -12.06 9.87 15.64
C PRO A 75 -13.22 9.32 14.79
N ILE A 76 -13.06 9.33 13.48
CA ILE A 76 -14.09 8.87 12.54
C ILE A 76 -13.88 7.39 12.22
N ALA A 77 -14.86 6.56 12.56
CA ALA A 77 -14.84 5.13 12.30
C ALA A 77 -15.40 4.77 10.91
N LEU A 78 -14.73 3.86 10.20
CA LEU A 78 -15.28 3.19 9.02
C LEU A 78 -16.49 2.34 9.43
N ARG A 79 -17.53 2.37 8.60
CA ARG A 79 -18.68 1.46 8.73
C ARG A 79 -18.30 0.11 8.12
N THR A 80 -18.34 -0.96 8.91
CA THR A 80 -18.02 -2.33 8.46
C THR A 80 -19.26 -3.22 8.52
N THR A 81 -19.45 -4.05 7.49
CA THR A 81 -20.53 -5.04 7.43
C THR A 81 -20.22 -6.26 8.30
N TYR A 82 -18.97 -6.71 8.29
CA TYR A 82 -18.43 -7.73 9.18
C TYR A 82 -17.54 -7.03 10.21
N ALA A 83 -17.72 -7.32 11.50
CA ALA A 83 -16.89 -6.71 12.53
C ALA A 83 -15.43 -7.17 12.39
N PRO A 84 -14.45 -6.23 12.31
CA PRO A 84 -13.04 -6.58 12.36
C PRO A 84 -12.71 -7.21 13.71
N LYS A 85 -11.85 -8.24 13.68
CA LYS A 85 -11.27 -8.82 14.89
C LYS A 85 -10.35 -7.81 15.56
N ASN A 86 -10.37 -7.70 16.90
CA ASN A 86 -9.41 -6.81 17.59
C ASN A 86 -7.99 -7.40 17.49
N GLY A 87 -7.02 -6.57 17.12
CA GLY A 87 -5.68 -7.02 16.75
C GLY A 87 -5.61 -7.72 15.39
N THR A 88 -6.53 -7.42 14.46
CA THR A 88 -6.39 -7.86 13.07
C THR A 88 -5.26 -7.10 12.39
N ALA A 89 -4.45 -7.78 11.58
CA ALA A 89 -3.66 -7.06 10.59
C ALA A 89 -4.58 -6.27 9.65
N LEU A 90 -4.10 -5.14 9.14
CA LEU A 90 -4.78 -4.34 8.13
C LEU A 90 -3.94 -4.31 6.86
N ALA A 91 -4.63 -4.38 5.73
CA ALA A 91 -4.05 -4.00 4.46
C ALA A 91 -5.04 -3.09 3.72
N ALA A 92 -4.54 -2.12 2.97
CA ALA A 92 -5.39 -1.19 2.25
C ALA A 92 -4.75 -0.74 0.94
N THR A 93 -5.58 -0.41 -0.02
CA THR A 93 -5.20 0.20 -1.29
C THR A 93 -6.31 1.14 -1.73
N GLY A 94 -6.01 2.05 -2.66
CA GLY A 94 -6.99 3.00 -3.17
C GLY A 94 -6.64 3.46 -4.57
N TRP A 95 -7.59 4.15 -5.18
CA TRP A 95 -7.43 4.73 -6.52
C TRP A 95 -8.28 5.99 -6.61
N TYR A 96 -8.01 6.81 -7.63
CA TYR A 96 -8.82 7.97 -7.97
C TYR A 96 -9.51 7.69 -9.31
N ASP A 97 -10.83 7.85 -9.37
CA ASP A 97 -11.60 7.58 -10.59
C ASP A 97 -11.63 8.79 -11.54
N LYS A 98 -11.87 8.54 -12.83
CA LYS A 98 -11.97 9.59 -13.87
C LYS A 98 -13.11 10.61 -13.64
N ILE A 99 -14.06 10.32 -12.76
CA ILE A 99 -15.15 11.24 -12.40
C ILE A 99 -14.81 12.07 -11.14
N GLY A 100 -13.59 11.95 -10.63
CA GLY A 100 -13.01 12.79 -9.59
C GLY A 100 -13.25 12.29 -8.16
N SER A 101 -13.43 10.99 -7.94
CA SER A 101 -13.69 10.40 -6.63
C SER A 101 -12.53 9.53 -6.16
N THR A 102 -12.09 9.72 -4.92
CA THR A 102 -11.19 8.78 -4.23
C THR A 102 -11.95 7.51 -3.82
N TRP A 103 -11.32 6.36 -3.96
CA TRP A 103 -11.81 5.07 -3.50
C TRP A 103 -10.78 4.39 -2.60
N ALA A 104 -11.26 3.56 -1.68
CA ALA A 104 -10.42 2.74 -0.81
C ALA A 104 -10.97 1.31 -0.74
N SER A 105 -10.06 0.34 -0.68
CA SER A 105 -10.34 -1.08 -0.52
C SER A 105 -9.52 -1.58 0.66
N VAL A 106 -10.21 -1.87 1.77
CA VAL A 106 -9.62 -2.22 3.07
C VAL A 106 -9.83 -3.71 3.33
N PHE A 107 -8.80 -4.36 3.87
CA PHE A 107 -8.75 -5.79 4.12
C PHE A 107 -8.41 -6.05 5.59
N TYR A 108 -9.14 -6.96 6.21
CA TYR A 108 -9.00 -7.33 7.63
C TYR A 108 -9.55 -8.75 7.87
N GLN A 109 -9.15 -9.38 8.98
CA GLN A 109 -9.80 -10.59 9.46
C GLN A 109 -11.03 -10.25 10.32
N ASN A 110 -12.12 -10.97 10.12
CA ASN A 110 -13.29 -10.92 11.00
C ASN A 110 -13.12 -11.83 12.23
N ASN A 111 -14.12 -11.86 13.13
CA ASN A 111 -14.09 -12.70 14.33
C ASN A 111 -14.11 -14.22 14.09
N ASN A 112 -14.34 -14.69 12.86
CA ASN A 112 -14.24 -16.10 12.46
C ASN A 112 -12.88 -16.43 11.81
N ASP A 113 -11.95 -15.47 11.79
CA ASP A 113 -10.67 -15.49 11.06
C ASP A 113 -10.79 -15.41 9.53
N ASP A 114 -11.99 -15.18 8.96
CA ASP A 114 -12.15 -14.97 7.52
C ASP A 114 -11.55 -13.63 7.09
N ILE A 115 -10.91 -13.59 5.92
CA ILE A 115 -10.42 -12.35 5.31
C ILE A 115 -11.59 -11.67 4.60
N VAL A 116 -11.89 -10.45 5.02
CA VAL A 116 -12.93 -9.59 4.47
C VAL A 116 -12.28 -8.51 3.61
N ASN A 117 -12.90 -8.20 2.48
CA ASN A 117 -12.64 -6.98 1.72
C ASN A 117 -13.85 -6.03 1.87
N ALA A 118 -13.60 -4.79 2.27
CA ALA A 118 -14.59 -3.72 2.30
C ALA A 118 -14.17 -2.56 1.39
N VAL A 119 -15.02 -2.22 0.43
CA VAL A 119 -14.78 -1.17 -0.57
C VAL A 119 -15.59 0.07 -0.21
N TYR A 120 -14.94 1.22 -0.27
CA TYR A 120 -15.48 2.52 0.10
C TYR A 120 -15.26 3.55 -1.01
N LYS A 121 -16.22 4.45 -1.15
CA LYS A 121 -16.12 5.64 -2.00
C LYS A 121 -16.04 6.89 -1.13
N CYS A 122 -15.21 7.86 -1.52
CA CYS A 122 -15.15 9.16 -0.87
C CYS A 122 -16.36 10.03 -1.23
N ASP A 123 -17.02 10.60 -0.23
CA ASP A 123 -17.79 11.84 -0.41
C ASP A 123 -16.81 13.03 -0.32
N ASN A 124 -16.43 13.57 -1.47
CA ASN A 124 -15.51 14.70 -1.57
C ASN A 124 -15.95 15.94 -0.77
N LYS A 125 -17.25 16.09 -0.45
CA LYS A 125 -17.74 17.25 0.34
C LYS A 125 -17.40 17.13 1.81
N THR A 126 -17.55 15.94 2.39
CA THR A 126 -17.31 15.69 3.82
C THR A 126 -15.93 15.12 4.11
N GLY A 127 -15.28 14.52 3.11
CA GLY A 127 -14.04 13.76 3.30
C GLY A 127 -14.27 12.39 3.93
N PHE A 128 -15.51 11.90 3.95
CA PHE A 128 -15.88 10.63 4.59
C PHE A 128 -15.97 9.48 3.58
N TYR A 129 -15.68 8.27 4.05
CA TYR A 129 -15.81 7.05 3.26
C TYR A 129 -17.20 6.43 3.41
N GLU A 130 -17.95 6.38 2.31
CA GLU A 130 -19.24 5.71 2.20
C GLU A 130 -19.05 4.25 1.74
N PRO A 131 -19.56 3.24 2.48
CA PRO A 131 -19.41 1.84 2.10
C PRO A 131 -20.16 1.52 0.80
N GLN A 132 -19.52 0.76 -0.09
CA GLN A 132 -20.07 0.39 -1.41
C GLN A 132 -20.30 -1.12 -1.51
N GLU A 133 -19.26 -1.90 -1.18
CA GLU A 133 -19.28 -3.36 -1.28
C GLU A 133 -18.56 -3.98 -0.08
N THR A 134 -18.94 -5.20 0.31
CA THR A 134 -18.19 -5.98 1.30
C THR A 134 -18.33 -7.47 1.00
N ASP A 135 -17.21 -8.18 0.94
CA ASP A 135 -17.15 -9.60 0.54
C ASP A 135 -16.19 -10.38 1.46
N VAL A 136 -16.46 -11.67 1.66
CA VAL A 136 -15.60 -12.59 2.41
C VAL A 136 -14.71 -13.33 1.41
N ILE A 137 -13.52 -12.80 1.17
CA ILE A 137 -12.68 -13.23 0.04
C ILE A 137 -11.92 -14.54 0.31
N SER A 138 -11.85 -15.00 1.57
CA SER A 138 -11.24 -16.28 1.94
C SER A 138 -12.17 -17.49 1.80
N ASP A 139 -13.47 -17.31 1.53
CA ASP A 139 -14.42 -18.43 1.40
C ASP A 139 -14.29 -19.22 0.08
N ARG A 140 -13.43 -18.73 -0.83
CA ARG A 140 -13.33 -19.20 -2.21
C ARG A 140 -12.83 -20.65 -2.29
N ARG A 141 -13.41 -21.39 -3.23
CA ARG A 141 -13.11 -22.82 -3.42
C ARG A 141 -11.61 -23.03 -3.68
N GLY A 142 -10.98 -23.83 -2.82
CA GLY A 142 -9.56 -24.19 -2.94
C GLY A 142 -8.60 -23.26 -2.19
N THR A 143 -9.09 -22.16 -1.63
CA THR A 143 -8.33 -21.27 -0.74
C THR A 143 -7.96 -21.99 0.56
N PRO A 144 -6.68 -22.08 0.93
CA PRO A 144 -6.26 -22.50 2.27
C PRO A 144 -6.84 -21.61 3.37
N ASN A 145 -7.34 -22.19 4.46
CA ASN A 145 -7.88 -21.40 5.56
C ASN A 145 -6.81 -20.46 6.15
N PRO A 146 -7.11 -19.17 6.36
CA PRO A 146 -6.20 -18.22 7.01
C PRO A 146 -5.75 -18.68 8.41
N HIS A 147 -4.56 -18.25 8.80
CA HIS A 147 -4.12 -18.30 10.19
C HIS A 147 -4.97 -17.33 11.04
N THR A 148 -5.19 -17.64 12.32
CA THR A 148 -5.98 -16.78 13.23
C THR A 148 -5.35 -15.41 13.47
N ASN A 149 -4.04 -15.34 13.30
CA ASN A 149 -3.20 -14.16 13.46
C ASN A 149 -2.39 -13.99 12.17
N SER A 150 -3.07 -13.88 11.02
CA SER A 150 -2.38 -13.68 9.75
C SER A 150 -2.05 -12.21 9.61
N GLY A 151 -0.80 -11.88 9.29
CA GLY A 151 -0.51 -10.62 8.60
C GLY A 151 -1.29 -10.57 7.29
N LEU A 152 -1.55 -9.36 6.80
CA LEU A 152 -2.22 -9.12 5.52
C LEU A 152 -1.42 -8.10 4.73
N SER A 153 -1.35 -8.28 3.42
CA SER A 153 -0.91 -7.22 2.51
C SER A 153 -1.70 -7.26 1.22
N VAL A 154 -1.89 -6.11 0.57
CA VAL A 154 -2.56 -6.02 -0.72
C VAL A 154 -1.75 -5.19 -1.70
N THR A 155 -1.75 -5.63 -2.95
CA THR A 155 -1.26 -4.88 -4.10
C THR A 155 -2.40 -4.71 -5.11
N LEU A 156 -2.57 -3.51 -5.67
CA LEU A 156 -3.51 -3.21 -6.75
C LEU A 156 -2.76 -3.06 -8.09
N LEU A 157 -2.93 -4.03 -8.98
CA LEU A 157 -2.24 -4.15 -10.27
C LEU A 157 -3.00 -3.48 -11.44
N GLY A 158 -3.88 -2.52 -11.15
CA GLY A 158 -4.72 -1.82 -12.13
C GLY A 158 -5.98 -2.58 -12.56
N GLN A 159 -6.70 -2.03 -13.53
CA GLN A 159 -8.06 -2.46 -13.92
C GLN A 159 -8.23 -3.94 -14.24
N GLN A 160 -7.34 -4.47 -15.09
CA GLN A 160 -7.48 -5.83 -15.64
C GLN A 160 -7.02 -6.90 -14.65
N GLU A 161 -5.93 -6.62 -13.94
CA GLU A 161 -5.25 -7.58 -13.07
C GLU A 161 -5.61 -7.42 -11.59
N GLY A 162 -6.32 -6.34 -11.23
CA GLY A 162 -7.05 -6.20 -9.98
C GLY A 162 -6.16 -6.34 -8.73
N TYR A 163 -6.65 -7.07 -7.74
CA TYR A 163 -5.97 -7.22 -6.46
C TYR A 163 -5.09 -8.48 -6.42
N ARG A 164 -3.99 -8.41 -5.67
CA ARG A 164 -3.31 -9.55 -5.04
C ARG A 164 -3.30 -9.33 -3.55
N VAL A 165 -3.91 -10.24 -2.79
CA VAL A 165 -3.96 -10.20 -1.33
C VAL A 165 -3.14 -11.35 -0.78
N PHE A 166 -2.16 -11.02 0.04
CA PHE A 166 -1.23 -11.95 0.67
C PHE A 166 -1.63 -12.21 2.10
N TYR A 167 -1.60 -13.48 2.50
CA TYR A 167 -1.94 -13.94 3.84
C TYR A 167 -1.18 -15.23 4.14
N HIS A 168 -1.08 -15.58 5.42
CA HIS A 168 -0.55 -16.85 5.87
C HIS A 168 -1.68 -17.82 6.18
N ASP A 169 -1.56 -19.07 5.73
CA ASP A 169 -2.50 -20.13 6.08
C ASP A 169 -2.27 -20.69 7.50
N ARG A 170 -3.13 -21.61 7.95
CA ARG A 170 -3.00 -22.28 9.25
C ARG A 170 -1.68 -23.03 9.49
N SER A 171 -0.90 -23.31 8.43
CA SER A 171 0.44 -23.91 8.53
C SER A 171 1.56 -22.87 8.52
N LYS A 172 1.22 -21.57 8.49
CA LYS A 172 2.12 -20.42 8.26
C LYS A 172 2.76 -20.39 6.86
N ALA A 173 2.27 -21.15 5.88
CA ALA A 173 2.73 -20.97 4.50
C ALA A 173 2.11 -19.68 3.92
N LEU A 174 2.87 -18.98 3.09
CA LEU A 174 2.47 -17.71 2.49
C LEU A 174 1.67 -18.00 1.21
N GLN A 175 0.46 -17.47 1.16
CA GLN A 175 -0.56 -17.73 0.14
C GLN A 175 -0.98 -16.41 -0.55
N SER A 176 -1.60 -16.54 -1.73
CA SER A 176 -2.24 -15.41 -2.41
C SER A 176 -3.71 -15.68 -2.77
N LEU A 177 -4.54 -14.68 -2.53
CA LEU A 177 -5.84 -14.49 -3.18
C LEU A 177 -5.65 -13.48 -4.31
N GLN A 178 -6.48 -13.58 -5.35
CA GLN A 178 -6.48 -12.63 -6.45
C GLN A 178 -7.90 -12.19 -6.82
N PHE A 179 -8.03 -10.98 -7.32
CA PHE A 179 -9.22 -10.49 -7.99
C PHE A 179 -8.88 -10.11 -9.42
N LYS A 180 -9.69 -10.55 -10.39
CA LYS A 180 -9.67 -10.02 -11.76
C LYS A 180 -11.07 -9.57 -12.14
N ALA A 181 -11.20 -8.47 -12.89
CA ALA A 181 -12.50 -7.93 -13.26
C ALA A 181 -13.37 -8.92 -14.07
N THR A 182 -12.75 -9.88 -14.78
CA THR A 182 -13.44 -10.93 -15.55
C THR A 182 -13.87 -12.13 -14.70
N ASP A 183 -13.14 -12.43 -13.63
CA ASP A 183 -13.19 -13.72 -12.93
C ASP A 183 -13.72 -13.58 -11.49
N GLY A 184 -13.74 -12.36 -10.95
CA GLY A 184 -14.00 -12.07 -9.55
C GLY A 184 -12.83 -12.49 -8.64
N TRP A 185 -13.14 -12.74 -7.37
CA TRP A 185 -12.19 -13.25 -6.37
C TRP A 185 -11.97 -14.76 -6.51
N SER A 186 -10.70 -15.17 -6.65
CA SER A 186 -10.26 -16.57 -6.65
C SER A 186 -9.04 -16.79 -5.75
N TYR A 187 -8.76 -18.05 -5.41
CA TYR A 187 -7.41 -18.43 -5.02
C TYR A 187 -6.43 -18.12 -6.16
N GLY A 188 -5.27 -17.57 -5.84
CA GLY A 188 -4.21 -17.28 -6.79
C GLY A 188 -3.25 -18.47 -6.87
N SER A 189 -2.25 -18.46 -5.98
CA SER A 189 -1.22 -19.50 -5.89
C SER A 189 -0.53 -19.50 -4.52
N PRO A 190 0.18 -20.59 -4.15
CA PRO A 190 1.15 -20.53 -3.08
C PRO A 190 2.30 -19.59 -3.47
N VAL A 191 2.73 -18.77 -2.52
CA VAL A 191 3.80 -17.77 -2.67
C VAL A 191 5.08 -18.30 -2.04
N SER A 192 4.99 -18.92 -0.86
CA SER A 192 6.09 -19.63 -0.24
C SER A 192 5.57 -20.73 0.68
N SER A 193 6.02 -21.95 0.44
CA SER A 193 5.76 -23.14 1.25
C SER A 193 6.53 -23.18 2.58
N ASN A 194 7.31 -22.14 2.90
CA ASN A 194 8.01 -22.04 4.18
C ASN A 194 7.00 -21.84 5.32
N THR A 195 6.90 -22.84 6.20
CA THR A 195 6.05 -22.86 7.40
C THR A 195 6.80 -22.47 8.68
N ASN A 196 8.13 -22.42 8.65
CA ASN A 196 8.96 -22.08 9.81
C ASN A 196 9.26 -20.58 9.82
N ARG A 197 8.29 -19.80 10.29
CA ARG A 197 8.36 -18.34 10.42
C ARG A 197 8.22 -17.90 11.88
N SER A 198 9.06 -16.96 12.30
CA SER A 198 8.99 -16.30 13.61
C SER A 198 7.71 -15.49 13.78
N SER A 199 7.45 -14.56 12.87
CA SER A 199 6.25 -13.71 12.84
C SER A 199 5.43 -13.91 11.57
N MET A 200 4.20 -13.38 11.59
CA MET A 200 3.18 -13.54 10.57
C MET A 200 3.03 -12.30 9.68
N GLU A 201 3.83 -11.25 9.91
CA GLU A 201 3.74 -9.99 9.16
C GLU A 201 4.06 -10.13 7.68
N ILE A 202 3.41 -9.29 6.87
CA ILE A 202 3.53 -9.28 5.43
C ILE A 202 3.47 -7.84 4.94
N HIS A 203 4.38 -7.46 4.04
CA HIS A 203 4.16 -6.29 3.19
C HIS A 203 4.48 -6.61 1.74
N SER A 204 3.76 -5.99 0.81
CA SER A 204 3.93 -6.18 -0.62
C SER A 204 3.98 -4.85 -1.35
N GLN A 205 4.70 -4.81 -2.46
CA GLN A 205 4.74 -3.67 -3.37
C GLN A 205 5.06 -4.15 -4.79
N PHE A 206 4.66 -3.38 -5.80
CA PHE A 206 4.91 -3.69 -7.21
C PHE A 206 5.61 -2.56 -7.94
N SER A 207 6.34 -2.92 -8.99
CA SER A 207 6.87 -1.98 -9.99
C SER A 207 6.43 -2.38 -11.41
N GLY A 208 5.29 -3.05 -11.50
CA GLY A 208 4.73 -3.61 -12.73
C GLY A 208 3.86 -4.84 -12.46
N VAL A 209 2.97 -5.15 -13.41
CA VAL A 209 1.92 -6.16 -13.29
C VAL A 209 2.44 -7.57 -12.92
N ARG A 210 3.64 -7.91 -13.39
CA ARG A 210 4.32 -9.19 -13.10
C ARG A 210 5.59 -9.03 -12.27
N ASN A 211 5.72 -7.94 -11.53
CA ASN A 211 6.88 -7.66 -10.66
C ASN A 211 6.39 -7.22 -9.27
N VAL A 212 5.70 -8.15 -8.60
CA VAL A 212 5.24 -8.00 -7.21
C VAL A 212 6.31 -8.58 -6.29
N THR A 213 6.76 -7.78 -5.31
CA THR A 213 7.65 -8.22 -4.24
C THR A 213 6.85 -8.30 -2.95
N VAL A 214 6.93 -9.44 -2.27
CA VAL A 214 6.39 -9.65 -0.93
C VAL A 214 7.56 -9.84 0.02
N VAL A 215 7.52 -9.19 1.17
CA VAL A 215 8.49 -9.33 2.27
C VAL A 215 7.75 -9.88 3.48
N THR A 216 8.42 -10.76 4.23
CA THR A 216 7.91 -11.40 5.45
C THR A 216 9.06 -11.62 6.45
N PRO A 217 8.82 -11.56 7.77
CA PRO A 217 9.77 -12.08 8.75
C PRO A 217 9.98 -13.57 8.53
N ARG A 218 11.19 -14.04 8.83
CA ARG A 218 11.52 -15.46 8.70
C ARG A 218 12.06 -16.06 9.98
N ASP A 219 13.13 -15.49 10.52
CA ASP A 219 13.66 -15.86 11.83
C ASP A 219 14.31 -14.68 12.54
N ALA A 220 14.91 -14.93 13.70
CA ALA A 220 15.58 -13.93 14.52
C ALA A 220 16.84 -13.29 13.89
N LYS A 221 17.16 -13.59 12.62
CA LYS A 221 18.26 -12.98 11.88
C LYS A 221 17.91 -12.56 10.45
N ASN A 222 16.83 -13.09 9.86
CA ASN A 222 16.54 -12.93 8.44
C ASN A 222 15.07 -12.59 8.16
N MET A 223 14.88 -11.89 7.04
CA MET A 223 13.60 -11.75 6.35
C MET A 223 13.60 -12.64 5.09
N GLU A 224 12.41 -13.00 4.63
CA GLU A 224 12.18 -13.69 3.35
C GLU A 224 11.53 -12.74 2.35
N THR A 225 12.02 -12.78 1.11
CA THR A 225 11.41 -12.12 -0.03
C THR A 225 10.83 -13.17 -0.98
N ALA A 226 9.67 -12.85 -1.54
CA ALA A 226 9.07 -13.60 -2.65
C ALA A 226 8.79 -12.62 -3.79
N ARG A 227 9.40 -12.83 -4.96
CA ARG A 227 9.22 -12.00 -6.15
C ARG A 227 8.47 -12.78 -7.22
N LEU A 228 7.34 -12.24 -7.68
CA LEU A 228 6.60 -12.78 -8.82
C LEU A 228 7.43 -12.58 -10.10
N ASN A 229 7.54 -13.61 -10.93
CA ASN A 229 8.25 -13.58 -12.21
C ASN A 229 7.30 -13.65 -13.41
N VAL A 230 7.87 -13.47 -14.60
CA VAL A 230 7.15 -13.50 -15.89
C VAL A 230 6.43 -14.84 -16.16
N ASP A 231 6.91 -15.93 -15.58
CA ASP A 231 6.33 -17.29 -15.64
C ASP A 231 5.20 -17.53 -14.62
N SER A 232 4.83 -16.49 -13.86
CA SER A 232 3.83 -16.51 -12.77
C SER A 232 4.23 -17.35 -11.54
N THR A 233 5.50 -17.74 -11.41
CA THR A 233 6.03 -18.35 -10.18
C THR A 233 6.65 -17.29 -9.27
N TYR A 234 6.61 -17.53 -7.96
CA TYR A 234 7.35 -16.72 -7.00
C TYR A 234 8.75 -17.31 -6.82
N PHE A 235 9.80 -16.51 -7.05
CA PHE A 235 11.16 -16.84 -6.62
C PHE A 235 11.33 -16.35 -5.18
N ILE A 236 11.94 -17.20 -4.35
CA ILE A 236 12.04 -17.03 -2.91
C ILE A 236 13.52 -16.89 -2.56
N ASP A 237 13.89 -15.82 -1.85
CA ASP A 237 15.22 -15.66 -1.27
C ASP A 237 15.13 -15.03 0.12
N THR A 238 16.27 -14.87 0.80
CA THR A 238 16.35 -14.32 2.15
C THR A 238 17.50 -13.33 2.27
N PHE A 239 17.36 -12.38 3.19
CA PHE A 239 18.44 -11.47 3.58
C PHE A 239 18.44 -11.30 5.11
N PRO A 240 19.59 -11.03 5.74
CA PRO A 240 20.92 -10.84 5.14
C PRO A 240 21.60 -12.13 4.66
N THR A 241 21.19 -13.30 5.17
CA THR A 241 21.74 -14.60 4.74
C THR A 241 20.95 -15.14 3.54
N PRO A 242 21.57 -15.44 2.38
CA PRO A 242 20.87 -15.94 1.21
C PRO A 242 20.46 -17.42 1.33
N LEU A 243 19.52 -17.87 0.49
CA LEU A 243 19.12 -19.27 0.41
C LEU A 243 20.04 -20.11 -0.47
N LYS A 244 20.35 -21.33 0.00
CA LYS A 244 21.07 -22.33 -0.79
C LYS A 244 20.27 -22.69 -2.04
N GLY A 245 20.91 -22.58 -3.20
CA GLY A 245 20.31 -22.83 -4.50
C GLY A 245 19.77 -21.59 -5.23
N GLY A 246 19.74 -20.41 -4.58
CA GLY A 246 19.34 -19.13 -5.18
C GLY A 246 18.01 -19.21 -5.93
N MET A 247 18.02 -18.81 -7.21
CA MET A 247 16.85 -18.79 -8.10
C MET A 247 16.12 -20.13 -8.29
N ASN A 248 16.69 -21.27 -7.87
CA ASN A 248 15.99 -22.57 -7.88
C ASN A 248 14.99 -22.72 -6.71
N ASN A 249 14.92 -21.74 -5.80
CA ASN A 249 13.95 -21.70 -4.72
C ASN A 249 12.68 -21.00 -5.25
N THR A 250 11.69 -21.77 -5.70
CA THR A 250 10.45 -21.22 -6.26
C THR A 250 9.20 -21.83 -5.62
N SER A 251 8.08 -21.11 -5.68
CA SER A 251 6.79 -21.61 -5.16
C SER A 251 6.20 -22.79 -5.96
N ALA A 252 6.67 -23.00 -7.19
CA ALA A 252 6.36 -24.19 -7.99
C ALA A 252 7.15 -25.44 -7.55
N SER A 253 8.20 -25.29 -6.73
CA SER A 253 8.96 -26.42 -6.22
C SER A 253 8.21 -27.12 -5.08
N ASN A 254 8.13 -28.45 -5.11
CA ASN A 254 7.56 -29.26 -4.03
C ASN A 254 8.55 -29.38 -2.85
N ARG A 255 9.04 -28.24 -2.37
CA ARG A 255 10.02 -28.13 -1.28
C ARG A 255 9.31 -27.55 -0.06
N THR A 256 9.42 -28.24 1.06
CA THR A 256 8.94 -27.79 2.38
C THR A 256 10.03 -27.13 3.22
N SER A 257 11.27 -27.07 2.70
CA SER A 257 12.42 -26.49 3.39
C SER A 257 13.36 -25.75 2.44
N PHE A 258 13.76 -24.56 2.86
CA PHE A 258 14.68 -23.68 2.15
C PHE A 258 15.93 -23.47 3.03
N PRO A 259 16.97 -24.31 2.97
CA PRO A 259 18.15 -24.13 3.80
C PRO A 259 18.95 -22.89 3.39
N TYR A 260 19.55 -22.19 4.35
CA TYR A 260 20.49 -21.10 4.10
C TYR A 260 21.76 -21.57 3.40
N ASP A 261 22.41 -20.69 2.64
CA ASP A 261 23.76 -20.94 2.13
C ASP A 261 24.81 -20.62 3.20
N SER A 262 25.15 -21.62 4.00
CA SER A 262 26.16 -21.51 5.06
C SER A 262 27.60 -21.32 4.55
N SER A 263 27.82 -21.22 3.23
CA SER A 263 29.12 -20.83 2.67
C SER A 263 29.28 -19.32 2.48
N VAL A 264 28.20 -18.55 2.64
CA VAL A 264 28.18 -17.09 2.48
C VAL A 264 28.11 -16.42 3.86
N THR A 265 29.09 -15.57 4.17
CA THR A 265 28.99 -14.64 5.30
C THR A 265 28.12 -13.45 4.89
N PRO A 266 27.05 -13.12 5.62
CA PRO A 266 26.21 -11.97 5.29
C PRO A 266 26.99 -10.64 5.34
N PRO A 267 26.74 -9.69 4.42
CA PRO A 267 27.46 -8.41 4.39
C PRO A 267 26.97 -7.40 5.46
N PHE A 268 25.89 -7.70 6.17
CA PHE A 268 25.33 -6.91 7.28
C PHE A 268 24.47 -7.83 8.18
N GLU A 269 24.08 -7.34 9.36
CA GLU A 269 23.05 -7.96 10.21
C GLU A 269 21.82 -7.03 10.31
N LEU A 270 20.66 -7.59 10.66
CA LEU A 270 19.46 -6.80 10.99
C LEU A 270 19.64 -6.21 12.40
N GLU A 271 19.87 -4.90 12.49
CA GLU A 271 20.08 -4.20 13.76
C GLU A 271 18.79 -4.20 14.62
N ALA A 272 18.93 -4.50 15.92
CA ALA A 272 17.80 -4.56 16.86
C ALA A 272 16.62 -5.44 16.38
N TRP A 273 16.90 -6.51 15.64
CA TRP A 273 15.93 -7.46 15.13
C TRP A 273 15.88 -8.74 15.96
N ASP A 274 14.67 -9.17 16.31
CA ASP A 274 14.39 -10.41 17.06
C ASP A 274 13.56 -11.43 16.26
N GLY A 275 13.18 -11.09 15.02
CA GLY A 275 12.29 -11.89 14.18
C GLY A 275 10.79 -11.63 14.40
N ASN A 276 10.40 -10.79 15.37
CA ASN A 276 9.02 -10.60 15.79
C ASN A 276 8.57 -9.12 15.76
N PRO A 277 8.70 -8.43 14.60
CA PRO A 277 8.14 -7.09 14.46
C PRO A 277 6.60 -7.13 14.52
N LYS A 278 5.96 -6.02 14.90
CA LYS A 278 4.51 -5.82 14.69
C LYS A 278 4.17 -5.40 13.26
N ALA A 279 5.12 -4.76 12.55
CA ALA A 279 4.96 -4.37 11.16
C ALA A 279 6.28 -4.44 10.40
N ILE A 280 6.18 -4.64 9.08
CA ILE A 280 7.26 -4.43 8.11
C ILE A 280 6.70 -3.62 6.96
N GLY A 281 7.56 -2.90 6.25
CA GLY A 281 7.16 -2.07 5.12
C GLY A 281 8.06 -2.31 3.92
N ILE A 282 7.49 -2.33 2.71
CA ILE A 282 8.26 -2.24 1.46
C ILE A 282 7.72 -1.11 0.57
N ALA A 283 8.63 -0.28 0.08
CA ALA A 283 8.41 0.70 -0.97
C ALA A 283 9.34 0.43 -2.16
N ILE A 284 8.94 0.91 -3.35
CA ILE A 284 9.76 0.86 -4.56
C ILE A 284 9.80 2.26 -5.18
N ASP A 285 10.98 2.71 -5.60
CA ASP A 285 11.24 4.01 -6.23
C ASP A 285 11.28 3.93 -7.78
N THR A 286 11.49 5.07 -8.46
CA THR A 286 11.62 5.14 -9.93
C THR A 286 12.73 4.26 -10.48
N ASP A 287 13.79 4.05 -9.70
CA ASP A 287 14.98 3.27 -10.08
C ASP A 287 14.77 1.77 -9.81
N THR A 288 13.56 1.40 -9.36
CA THR A 288 13.13 0.05 -8.94
C THR A 288 13.87 -0.53 -7.73
N THR A 289 14.55 0.34 -6.96
CA THR A 289 15.16 0.03 -5.66
C THR A 289 14.09 -0.42 -4.69
N ARG A 290 14.33 -1.53 -3.98
CA ARG A 290 13.40 -2.05 -2.96
C ARG A 290 13.84 -1.55 -1.59
N HIS A 291 13.06 -0.65 -1.00
CA HIS A 291 13.30 -0.12 0.34
C HIS A 291 12.47 -0.93 1.33
N VAL A 292 13.12 -1.67 2.22
CA VAL A 292 12.47 -2.41 3.30
C VAL A 292 12.70 -1.68 4.62
N PHE A 293 11.64 -1.58 5.43
CA PHE A 293 11.62 -0.90 6.71
C PHE A 293 11.09 -1.83 7.80
N TYR A 294 11.54 -1.60 9.03
CA TYR A 294 10.95 -2.15 10.26
C TYR A 294 11.25 -1.21 11.44
N ILE A 295 10.47 -1.29 12.51
CA ILE A 295 10.84 -0.70 13.80
C ILE A 295 11.48 -1.81 14.65
N GLY A 296 12.65 -1.54 15.22
CA GLY A 296 13.42 -2.53 15.98
C GLY A 296 13.06 -2.60 17.46
N THR A 297 13.70 -3.51 18.17
CA THR A 297 13.61 -3.63 19.64
C THR A 297 14.17 -2.39 20.35
N ASP A 298 14.95 -1.57 19.64
CA ASP A 298 15.54 -0.31 20.10
C ASP A 298 14.65 0.92 19.85
N HIS A 299 13.38 0.72 19.46
CA HIS A 299 12.40 1.77 19.13
C HIS A 299 12.78 2.62 17.89
N THR A 300 13.84 2.29 17.15
CA THR A 300 14.25 3.06 15.96
C THR A 300 13.68 2.47 14.68
N VAL A 301 13.44 3.32 13.68
CA VAL A 301 13.16 2.90 12.30
C VAL A 301 14.47 2.46 11.66
N HIS A 302 14.49 1.24 11.14
CA HIS A 302 15.58 0.66 10.36
C HIS A 302 15.23 0.62 8.89
N TRP A 303 16.21 0.84 8.03
CA TRP A 303 16.04 0.88 6.57
C TRP A 303 17.11 0.04 5.86
N ILE A 304 16.66 -0.77 4.92
CA ILE A 304 17.46 -1.65 4.09
C ILE A 304 17.06 -1.39 2.63
N ALA A 305 18.02 -1.36 1.71
CA ALA A 305 17.76 -1.20 0.29
C ALA A 305 18.40 -2.31 -0.54
N ALA A 306 17.67 -2.85 -1.53
CA ALA A 306 18.24 -3.59 -2.64
C ALA A 306 18.20 -2.70 -3.90
N PHE A 307 19.37 -2.21 -4.31
CA PHE A 307 19.53 -1.34 -5.47
C PHE A 307 19.54 -2.16 -6.75
N VAL A 308 18.75 -1.77 -7.74
CA VAL A 308 18.81 -2.39 -9.07
C VAL A 308 19.80 -1.58 -9.91
N SER A 309 20.86 -2.24 -10.38
CA SER A 309 21.69 -1.70 -11.48
C SER A 309 21.29 -2.40 -12.78
N SER A 310 21.59 -1.79 -13.93
CA SER A 310 20.94 -2.03 -15.24
C SER A 310 20.85 -3.47 -15.78
N THR A 311 21.46 -4.46 -15.13
CA THR A 311 21.32 -5.90 -15.44
C THR A 311 21.27 -6.82 -14.20
N VAL A 312 21.45 -6.29 -12.98
CA VAL A 312 21.56 -7.08 -11.74
C VAL A 312 20.93 -6.32 -10.57
N GLU A 313 19.97 -6.98 -9.90
CA GLU A 313 19.54 -6.57 -8.55
C GLU A 313 20.70 -6.79 -7.59
N GLY A 314 21.28 -5.71 -7.10
CA GLY A 314 22.28 -5.73 -6.04
C GLY A 314 21.64 -6.27 -4.76
N GLY A 315 22.34 -7.19 -4.09
CA GLY A 315 21.88 -7.73 -2.82
C GLY A 315 21.59 -6.63 -1.79
N PHE A 316 20.62 -6.90 -0.91
CA PHE A 316 20.17 -6.00 0.15
C PHE A 316 21.35 -5.45 0.98
N ARG A 317 21.24 -4.19 1.42
CA ARG A 317 22.21 -3.51 2.28
C ARG A 317 21.50 -2.64 3.31
N ALA A 318 21.92 -2.70 4.57
CA ALA A 318 21.53 -1.71 5.56
C ALA A 318 21.89 -0.29 5.09
N GLN A 319 21.00 0.67 5.35
CA GLN A 319 21.16 2.07 5.02
C GLN A 319 21.56 2.89 6.25
N ALA A 320 22.02 4.12 6.03
CA ALA A 320 22.39 5.02 7.11
C ALA A 320 21.18 5.36 7.99
N ARG A 321 21.33 5.17 9.31
CA ARG A 321 20.37 5.62 10.32
C ARG A 321 20.13 7.12 10.18
N GLN A 322 18.87 7.54 10.30
CA GLN A 322 18.51 8.95 10.37
C GLN A 322 18.64 9.48 11.81
N ASN A 323 18.67 10.80 11.96
CA ASN A 323 18.65 11.44 13.29
C ASN A 323 17.22 11.46 13.88
N ALA A 324 17.10 11.79 15.17
CA ALA A 324 15.82 11.81 15.87
C ALA A 324 14.86 12.95 15.44
N GLU A 325 15.32 13.92 14.65
CA GLU A 325 14.45 14.97 14.07
C GLU A 325 13.76 14.47 12.80
N VAL A 326 14.40 13.56 12.07
CA VAL A 326 13.88 12.88 10.87
C VAL A 326 13.08 11.64 11.23
N TRP A 327 13.64 10.74 12.06
CA TRP A 327 12.99 9.55 12.60
C TRP A 327 13.10 9.55 14.13
N PRO A 328 12.17 10.19 14.87
CA PRO A 328 12.13 10.09 16.33
C PRO A 328 11.81 8.66 16.77
N LEU A 329 12.07 8.36 18.05
CA LEU A 329 11.80 7.02 18.60
C LEU A 329 10.30 6.73 18.61
N ALA A 330 9.93 5.50 18.24
CA ALA A 330 8.58 5.00 18.41
C ALA A 330 8.24 4.81 19.90
N ASP A 331 6.97 4.95 20.27
CA ASP A 331 6.55 4.78 21.67
C ASP A 331 6.74 3.34 22.19
N GLU A 332 6.75 2.36 21.28
CA GLU A 332 6.90 0.94 21.61
C GLU A 332 8.05 0.28 20.82
N SER A 333 8.71 -0.70 21.44
CA SER A 333 9.65 -1.58 20.76
C SER A 333 8.90 -2.45 19.74
N ASN A 334 9.52 -2.71 18.60
CA ASN A 334 8.89 -3.41 17.48
C ASN A 334 7.54 -2.78 17.04
N SER A 335 7.33 -1.46 17.24
CA SER A 335 6.06 -0.77 17.01
C SER A 335 5.45 -1.06 15.64
N ASP A 336 4.12 -1.03 15.58
CA ASP A 336 3.39 -0.94 14.33
C ASP A 336 3.72 0.36 13.60
N PHE A 337 3.67 0.31 12.26
CA PHE A 337 3.80 1.43 11.36
C PHE A 337 3.25 1.03 9.99
N THR A 338 2.97 2.02 9.14
CA THR A 338 2.55 1.76 7.76
C THR A 338 3.24 2.69 6.77
N ILE A 339 3.30 2.28 5.51
CA ILE A 339 3.87 3.05 4.41
C ILE A 339 2.81 3.34 3.34
N ALA A 340 2.77 4.58 2.84
CA ALA A 340 2.24 4.90 1.53
C ALA A 340 3.39 5.31 0.62
N SER A 341 3.46 4.79 -0.60
CA SER A 341 4.50 5.16 -1.57
C SER A 341 3.96 5.37 -2.97
N HIS A 342 4.52 6.35 -3.67
CA HIS A 342 4.26 6.64 -5.07
C HIS A 342 5.52 6.44 -5.89
N ILE A 343 5.53 5.41 -6.73
CA ILE A 343 6.71 4.97 -7.47
C ILE A 343 7.18 6.03 -8.47
N GLU A 344 6.26 6.68 -9.20
CA GLU A 344 6.59 7.63 -10.28
C GLU A 344 7.29 8.91 -9.79
N SER A 345 7.13 9.24 -8.51
CA SER A 345 7.74 10.42 -7.87
C SER A 345 8.71 10.06 -6.75
N SER A 346 9.17 8.79 -6.69
CA SER A 346 10.05 8.23 -5.65
C SER A 346 9.69 8.71 -4.24
N SER A 347 8.39 8.79 -3.96
CA SER A 347 7.86 9.42 -2.76
C SER A 347 7.42 8.36 -1.77
N ILE A 348 7.95 8.40 -0.56
CA ILE A 348 7.57 7.50 0.54
C ILE A 348 7.00 8.34 1.68
N ARG A 349 5.99 7.83 2.36
CA ARG A 349 5.44 8.36 3.61
C ARG A 349 5.37 7.21 4.59
N LEU A 350 6.02 7.36 5.73
CA LEU A 350 6.05 6.36 6.78
C LEU A 350 5.34 6.94 8.01
N TYR A 351 4.36 6.20 8.55
CA TYR A 351 3.49 6.63 9.64
C TYR A 351 3.58 5.68 10.83
N TYR A 352 3.83 6.22 12.02
CA TYR A 352 3.92 5.47 13.29
C TYR A 352 3.62 6.37 14.48
N VAL A 353 3.51 5.78 15.67
CA VAL A 353 3.21 6.53 16.91
C VAL A 353 4.51 6.89 17.63
N SER A 354 4.70 8.19 17.87
CA SER A 354 5.81 8.77 18.64
C SER A 354 5.30 9.95 19.46
N GLY A 355 5.63 9.97 20.76
CA GLY A 355 5.16 10.99 21.71
C GLY A 355 3.64 11.00 21.89
N GLY A 356 2.98 9.85 21.78
CA GLY A 356 1.52 9.71 21.85
C GLY A 356 0.78 10.29 20.65
N ARG A 357 1.47 10.51 19.52
CA ARG A 357 0.89 11.08 18.29
C ARG A 357 1.30 10.25 17.09
N ILE A 358 0.41 10.15 16.09
CA ILE A 358 0.82 9.68 14.77
C ILE A 358 1.73 10.74 14.17
N ILE A 359 2.94 10.35 13.80
CA ILE A 359 3.88 11.18 13.04
C ILE A 359 3.98 10.67 11.60
N GLU A 360 4.37 11.56 10.71
CA GLU A 360 4.65 11.32 9.31
C GLU A 360 6.12 11.68 9.04
N THR A 361 6.86 10.77 8.41
CA THR A 361 8.19 11.03 7.86
C THR A 361 8.14 10.84 6.35
N LYS A 362 8.81 11.72 5.59
CA LYS A 362 8.64 11.81 4.13
C LYS A 362 9.96 11.59 3.43
N TYR A 363 10.00 10.66 2.49
CA TYR A 363 11.07 10.57 1.50
C TYR A 363 10.61 11.23 0.20
N ARG A 364 11.47 12.06 -0.38
CA ARG A 364 11.34 12.68 -1.71
C ARG A 364 12.69 13.27 -2.12
N ASP A 365 12.92 13.46 -3.42
CA ASP A 365 14.10 14.18 -3.92
C ASP A 365 15.44 13.63 -3.37
N GLY A 366 15.52 12.31 -3.17
CA GLY A 366 16.68 11.61 -2.61
C GLY A 366 16.86 11.70 -1.09
N ASN A 367 16.03 12.46 -0.37
CA ASN A 367 16.23 12.83 1.03
C ASN A 367 14.99 12.56 1.91
N TRP A 368 15.21 12.50 3.23
CA TRP A 368 14.14 12.45 4.22
C TRP A 368 13.87 13.85 4.81
N ASP A 369 12.61 14.29 4.79
CA ASP A 369 12.15 15.47 5.52
C ASP A 369 12.12 15.20 7.04
N LEU A 370 12.10 16.28 7.84
CA LEU A 370 11.86 16.22 9.28
C LEU A 370 10.49 15.59 9.61
N ALA A 371 10.41 14.86 10.73
CA ALA A 371 9.17 14.28 11.20
C ALA A 371 8.14 15.35 11.59
N THR A 372 6.90 15.18 11.13
CA THR A 372 5.79 16.07 11.48
C THR A 372 4.63 15.27 12.08
N PRO A 373 4.02 15.69 13.21
CA PRO A 373 2.76 15.12 13.65
C PRO A 373 1.68 15.26 12.58
N VAL A 374 0.89 14.20 12.36
CA VAL A 374 -0.24 14.25 11.41
C VAL A 374 -1.30 15.22 11.93
N GLU A 375 -1.81 16.07 11.04
CA GLU A 375 -2.81 17.09 11.37
C GLU A 375 -4.15 16.46 11.79
N SER A 376 -4.74 16.95 12.88
CA SER A 376 -6.02 16.45 13.38
C SER A 376 -7.24 17.23 12.85
N ALA A 377 -7.02 18.40 12.25
CA ALA A 377 -8.04 19.26 11.65
C ALA A 377 -7.41 20.17 10.60
N ASN A 378 -8.18 20.59 9.60
CA ASN A 378 -7.70 21.48 8.54
C ASN A 378 -7.53 22.92 9.06
N THR A 379 -6.33 23.28 9.53
CA THR A 379 -6.01 24.65 9.97
C THR A 379 -5.57 25.55 8.82
N THR A 380 -6.45 25.75 7.83
CA THR A 380 -6.38 26.96 6.98
C THR A 380 -6.77 28.18 7.83
N ILE A 381 -5.81 28.67 8.62
CA ILE A 381 -5.94 29.96 9.30
C ILE A 381 -5.90 31.04 8.21
N ILE A 382 -7.07 31.59 7.87
CA ILE A 382 -7.13 32.89 7.19
C ILE A 382 -6.68 33.90 8.25
N ILE A 383 -5.39 34.25 8.22
CA ILE A 383 -4.85 35.35 9.01
C ILE A 383 -5.32 36.64 8.33
N ASP A 384 -6.48 37.12 8.76
CA ASP A 384 -6.84 38.53 8.60
C ASP A 384 -6.04 39.33 9.64
N GLU A 385 -5.25 40.32 9.20
CA GLU A 385 -4.39 41.12 10.09
C GLU A 385 -5.22 42.13 10.91
N GLY A 386 -6.02 41.61 11.83
CA GLY A 386 -6.80 42.37 12.81
C GLY A 386 -6.05 42.51 14.14
N THR A 387 -5.36 43.63 14.34
CA THR A 387 -4.67 43.95 15.60
C THR A 387 -5.65 44.09 16.77
N GLY A 388 -5.53 43.23 17.80
CA GLY A 388 -6.43 43.25 18.96
C GLY A 388 -5.94 42.44 20.16
N THR A 389 -5.19 43.08 21.05
CA THR A 389 -4.70 42.53 22.32
C THR A 389 -5.84 42.29 23.33
N GLY A 390 -5.91 41.12 23.99
CA GLY A 390 -6.77 40.95 25.18
C GLY A 390 -7.19 39.53 25.59
N ASP A 391 -6.43 38.93 26.51
CA ASP A 391 -6.84 38.09 27.65
C ASP A 391 -7.72 36.80 27.52
N THR A 392 -7.08 35.71 27.95
CA THR A 392 -7.57 34.65 28.86
C THR A 392 -8.90 33.92 28.57
N GLY A 393 -8.76 32.76 27.92
CA GLY A 393 -9.24 31.46 28.42
C GLY A 393 -10.66 31.29 28.97
N LEU A 394 -11.52 30.61 28.19
CA LEU A 394 -12.03 29.28 28.55
C LEU A 394 -12.72 28.57 27.35
N THR A 395 -12.11 27.46 26.91
CA THR A 395 -12.67 26.28 26.20
C THR A 395 -13.91 26.44 25.29
N ALA A 396 -13.69 26.29 23.97
CA ALA A 396 -14.67 26.42 22.90
C ALA A 396 -15.67 25.23 22.73
N GLY A 397 -16.21 24.68 23.82
CA GLY A 397 -17.11 23.52 23.78
C GLY A 397 -18.61 23.81 23.53
N ALA A 398 -18.99 25.05 23.19
CA ALA A 398 -20.41 25.48 23.31
C ALA A 398 -20.96 26.45 22.24
N LYS A 399 -20.28 26.70 21.10
CA LYS A 399 -20.82 27.56 20.02
C LYS A 399 -20.36 27.14 18.61
N ALA A 400 -21.15 26.30 17.94
CA ALA A 400 -21.18 26.18 16.47
C ALA A 400 -22.47 25.47 15.98
N GLY A 401 -23.64 26.03 16.31
CA GLY A 401 -24.93 25.58 15.77
C GLY A 401 -25.55 26.65 14.88
N ILE A 402 -25.72 26.32 13.58
CA ILE A 402 -26.57 27.00 12.58
C ILE A 402 -26.24 28.48 12.29
N GLY A 403 -25.72 28.75 11.09
CA GLY A 403 -25.65 30.08 10.48
C GLY A 403 -25.98 30.01 8.99
N VAL A 404 -27.15 30.52 8.59
CA VAL A 404 -27.60 30.57 7.19
C VAL A 404 -26.92 31.74 6.46
N GLY A 405 -26.38 31.49 5.26
CA GLY A 405 -25.72 32.52 4.44
C GLY A 405 -25.72 32.19 2.96
N VAL A 406 -26.83 32.49 2.26
CA VAL A 406 -26.92 32.40 0.79
C VAL A 406 -26.61 33.77 0.18
N SER A 407 -25.98 33.79 -1.01
CA SER A 407 -25.53 34.97 -1.78
C SER A 407 -24.33 35.72 -1.14
N VAL A 408 -23.29 36.14 -1.85
CA VAL A 408 -23.15 36.49 -3.28
C VAL A 408 -21.85 35.88 -3.85
N GLY A 409 -21.92 35.15 -4.97
CA GLY A 409 -20.72 34.59 -5.63
C GLY A 409 -20.94 33.99 -7.02
N VAL A 410 -22.15 33.47 -7.28
CA VAL A 410 -22.51 32.82 -8.55
C VAL A 410 -22.45 33.78 -9.77
N LEU A 411 -22.61 35.09 -9.57
CA LEU A 411 -22.60 36.07 -10.65
C LEU A 411 -21.20 36.32 -11.26
N LEU A 412 -20.12 36.18 -10.49
CA LEU A 412 -18.76 36.40 -11.01
C LEU A 412 -18.27 35.19 -11.82
N ILE A 413 -18.58 33.97 -11.37
CA ILE A 413 -18.22 32.73 -12.09
C ILE A 413 -18.99 32.64 -13.42
N GLY A 414 -20.28 33.00 -13.45
CA GLY A 414 -21.07 33.04 -14.68
C GLY A 414 -20.51 34.03 -15.72
N ALA A 415 -20.09 35.22 -15.30
CA ALA A 415 -19.50 36.22 -16.18
C ALA A 415 -18.15 35.77 -16.78
N ALA A 416 -17.30 35.12 -15.98
CA ALA A 416 -16.00 34.60 -16.43
C ALA A 416 -16.16 33.49 -17.49
N ILE A 417 -17.10 32.56 -17.29
CA ILE A 417 -17.37 31.45 -18.23
C ILE A 417 -17.92 32.00 -19.56
N ALA A 418 -18.82 32.99 -19.52
CA ALA A 418 -19.37 33.62 -20.72
C ALA A 418 -18.29 34.39 -21.51
N ALA A 419 -17.42 35.14 -20.83
CA ALA A 419 -16.31 35.86 -21.47
C ALA A 419 -15.32 34.91 -22.16
N PHE A 420 -14.97 33.79 -21.52
CA PHE A 420 -14.06 32.79 -22.08
C PHE A 420 -14.62 32.15 -23.38
N TRP A 421 -15.92 31.85 -23.43
CA TRP A 421 -16.57 31.32 -24.63
C TRP A 421 -16.64 32.31 -25.80
N ILE A 422 -16.88 33.60 -25.52
CA ILE A 422 -16.91 34.65 -26.55
C ILE A 422 -15.50 34.88 -27.13
N LEU A 423 -14.45 34.84 -26.30
CA LEU A 423 -13.07 34.96 -26.76
C LEU A 423 -12.61 33.77 -27.61
N ARG A 424 -13.07 32.54 -27.29
CA ARG A 424 -12.77 31.34 -28.12
C ARG A 424 -13.41 31.39 -29.51
N LYS A 425 -14.59 32.00 -29.67
CA LYS A 425 -15.28 32.11 -30.98
C LYS A 425 -14.69 33.13 -31.95
N LYS A 426 -13.69 33.94 -31.55
CA LYS A 426 -13.08 34.99 -32.40
C LYS A 426 -11.72 34.66 -33.01
N LYS A 427 -11.27 33.40 -32.97
CA LYS A 427 -9.94 32.97 -33.50
C LYS A 427 -10.00 31.95 -34.65
N THR A 428 -11.07 31.93 -35.44
CA THR A 428 -11.15 31.18 -36.71
C THR A 428 -11.79 32.06 -37.77
N THR A 429 -11.33 31.94 -39.04
CA THR A 429 -11.56 32.84 -40.20
C THR A 429 -10.68 34.12 -40.14
N ALA A 430 -9.81 34.47 -41.11
CA ALA A 430 -9.22 33.89 -42.35
C ALA A 430 -8.02 34.80 -42.75
N PRO A 431 -7.39 34.78 -43.96
CA PRO A 431 -7.41 33.86 -45.11
C PRO A 431 -6.01 33.40 -45.60
N ASP A 432 -5.98 32.66 -46.71
CA ASP A 432 -4.77 32.24 -47.46
C ASP A 432 -4.19 33.36 -48.36
N GLU A 433 -2.86 33.38 -48.55
CA GLU A 433 -2.20 33.95 -49.74
C GLU A 433 -0.76 33.40 -49.91
N GLU A 434 -0.50 32.59 -50.94
CA GLU A 434 0.85 32.40 -51.50
C GLU A 434 0.77 32.12 -53.02
N ALA A 435 1.84 32.46 -53.74
CA ALA A 435 1.75 32.87 -55.15
C ALA A 435 2.40 31.91 -56.17
N THR A 436 1.82 31.90 -57.36
CA THR A 436 2.46 31.78 -58.69
C THR A 436 3.55 30.73 -58.97
N ALA A 437 3.15 29.75 -59.80
CA ALA A 437 3.62 29.56 -61.19
C ALA A 437 4.64 28.45 -61.56
N SER A 438 4.18 27.60 -62.51
CA SER A 438 4.89 27.03 -63.68
C SER A 438 6.06 26.05 -63.50
N ASP A 439 6.31 25.07 -64.39
CA ASP A 439 5.48 24.29 -65.34
C ASP A 439 6.37 23.15 -65.91
N THR A 440 5.79 22.07 -66.46
CA THR A 440 6.38 21.17 -67.49
C THR A 440 7.56 20.24 -67.09
N ALA A 441 7.72 19.00 -67.60
CA ALA A 441 6.82 17.92 -68.02
C ALA A 441 7.63 16.61 -68.29
N ALA A 442 6.91 15.49 -68.38
CA ALA A 442 7.14 14.35 -69.30
C ALA A 442 8.29 13.31 -69.08
N ALA A 443 7.82 12.07 -68.81
CA ALA A 443 8.00 10.86 -69.66
C ALA A 443 9.03 9.74 -69.31
N ALA A 444 8.43 8.59 -68.96
CA ALA A 444 8.57 7.27 -69.64
C ALA A 444 9.40 6.12 -69.00
N VAL A 445 8.98 4.90 -69.42
CA VAL A 445 9.66 3.57 -69.38
C VAL A 445 9.34 2.64 -68.18
N GLN A 446 8.50 1.62 -68.45
CA GLN A 446 8.41 0.28 -67.80
C GLN A 446 9.48 -0.68 -68.42
N PRO A 447 9.70 -1.99 -68.06
CA PRO A 447 8.79 -2.97 -67.40
C PRO A 447 9.40 -4.18 -66.59
N MET A 448 8.52 -5.10 -66.15
CA MET A 448 8.71 -6.57 -65.87
C MET A 448 9.64 -7.00 -64.69
N SER A 449 9.50 -8.19 -64.06
CA SER A 449 8.65 -9.39 -64.25
C SER A 449 8.10 -9.94 -62.89
N GLU A 450 6.95 -10.65 -62.81
CA GLU A 450 6.78 -12.14 -62.73
C GLU A 450 7.86 -12.94 -61.96
N THR A 451 7.61 -14.04 -61.23
CA THR A 451 6.47 -15.02 -61.08
C THR A 451 6.30 -15.42 -59.58
N GLY A 452 5.42 -16.31 -59.08
CA GLY A 452 4.31 -17.14 -59.65
C GLY A 452 3.99 -18.41 -58.82
N SER A 453 2.76 -18.95 -58.93
CA SER A 453 2.23 -20.24 -58.34
C SER A 453 2.07 -20.31 -56.81
N GLN A 454 0.91 -20.58 -56.18
CA GLN A 454 -0.12 -21.64 -56.31
C GLN A 454 0.32 -23.08 -55.96
N GLY A 455 -0.46 -23.73 -55.08
CA GLY A 455 -0.37 -25.15 -54.73
C GLY A 455 -1.26 -25.50 -53.52
N ALA A 456 -2.31 -26.31 -53.72
CA ALA A 456 -3.28 -26.71 -52.69
C ALA A 456 -3.14 -28.19 -52.28
N THR A 457 -3.76 -28.58 -51.15
CA THR A 457 -4.31 -29.90 -50.72
C THR A 457 -4.21 -30.02 -49.19
N SER A 458 -5.30 -29.98 -48.41
CA SER A 458 -6.27 -31.06 -48.11
C SER A 458 -5.70 -32.27 -47.35
N PHE A 459 -6.10 -32.45 -46.09
CA PHE A 459 -6.39 -33.79 -45.53
C PHE A 459 -7.47 -33.71 -44.44
N ARG A 460 -8.44 -34.64 -44.48
CA ARG A 460 -9.52 -34.80 -43.50
C ARG A 460 -9.81 -36.29 -43.31
N ALA A 461 -9.52 -36.82 -42.13
CA ALA A 461 -10.07 -38.06 -41.57
C ALA A 461 -9.73 -38.07 -40.06
N GLY A 462 -10.60 -38.40 -39.11
CA GLY A 462 -12.01 -38.79 -39.22
C GLY A 462 -12.23 -40.28 -38.99
N VAL A 463 -12.21 -40.74 -37.73
CA VAL A 463 -12.82 -42.01 -37.31
C VAL A 463 -13.63 -41.80 -36.03
N THR A 464 -14.87 -42.28 -36.07
CA THR A 464 -15.89 -42.26 -35.01
C THR A 464 -15.92 -43.60 -34.29
N ARG A 465 -16.31 -43.65 -33.00
CA ARG A 465 -17.56 -44.35 -32.56
C ARG A 465 -17.83 -44.37 -31.04
N THR A 466 -19.09 -44.06 -30.69
CA THR A 466 -19.99 -44.65 -29.65
C THR A 466 -19.49 -45.00 -28.24
N GLY A 467 -20.26 -44.76 -27.16
CA GLY A 467 -21.64 -44.23 -27.08
C GLY A 467 -22.31 -44.51 -25.72
N SER A 468 -23.64 -44.28 -25.64
CA SER A 468 -24.52 -44.30 -24.44
C SER A 468 -24.31 -43.14 -23.45
N GLY A 469 -25.33 -42.56 -22.82
CA GLY A 469 -26.80 -42.77 -22.91
C GLY A 469 -27.52 -42.25 -21.64
N LEU A 470 -28.84 -41.99 -21.72
CA LEU A 470 -29.73 -41.36 -20.70
C LEU A 470 -29.64 -39.81 -20.71
N SER A 471 -30.63 -39.03 -21.17
CA SER A 471 -32.08 -38.94 -20.85
C SER A 471 -32.30 -38.46 -19.41
N ALA A 472 -32.52 -37.16 -19.14
CA ALA A 472 -33.71 -36.35 -19.41
C ALA A 472 -34.94 -36.74 -18.56
N ASP A 473 -35.29 -35.94 -17.53
CA ASP A 473 -36.47 -35.03 -17.57
C ASP A 473 -36.86 -34.42 -16.20
N LYS A 474 -37.47 -33.22 -16.27
CA LYS A 474 -38.36 -32.54 -15.28
C LYS A 474 -37.85 -32.28 -13.84
N TRP A 475 -37.70 -31.00 -13.52
CA TRP A 475 -38.63 -30.13 -12.75
C TRP A 475 -38.32 -28.70 -13.22
N GLY A 476 -39.22 -27.73 -13.38
CA GLY A 476 -40.45 -27.43 -12.66
C GLY A 476 -40.37 -25.92 -12.36
N THR A 477 -41.19 -25.10 -13.01
CA THR A 477 -41.01 -23.64 -13.12
C THR A 477 -41.34 -22.84 -11.86
N GLU A 478 -40.80 -21.61 -11.82
CA GLU A 478 -41.36 -20.41 -11.15
C GLU A 478 -41.12 -20.22 -9.64
N VAL A 479 -40.09 -19.42 -9.30
CA VAL A 479 -40.19 -18.35 -8.29
C VAL A 479 -39.53 -17.08 -8.84
N LYS A 480 -40.19 -15.94 -8.58
CA LYS A 480 -39.90 -14.61 -9.15
C LYS A 480 -38.72 -13.86 -8.50
N ASP A 481 -38.22 -12.90 -9.28
CA ASP A 481 -37.69 -11.60 -8.85
C ASP A 481 -36.73 -11.56 -7.64
N LYS A 482 -35.44 -11.68 -7.93
CA LYS A 482 -34.41 -10.89 -7.23
C LYS A 482 -33.91 -9.81 -8.18
N PRO A 483 -33.69 -8.57 -7.72
CA PRO A 483 -33.04 -7.56 -8.55
C PRO A 483 -31.63 -8.05 -8.90
N VAL A 484 -31.33 -8.09 -10.19
CA VAL A 484 -29.95 -8.27 -10.67
C VAL A 484 -29.19 -7.04 -10.23
N THR A 485 -28.29 -7.20 -9.26
CA THR A 485 -27.27 -6.19 -8.97
C THR A 485 -26.49 -5.91 -10.26
N PRO A 486 -26.33 -4.65 -10.68
CA PRO A 486 -25.48 -4.35 -11.82
C PRO A 486 -24.05 -4.85 -11.54
N PRO A 487 -23.31 -5.26 -12.58
CA PRO A 487 -21.91 -5.67 -12.39
C PRO A 487 -21.09 -4.55 -11.73
N PRO A 488 -20.06 -4.87 -10.94
CA PRO A 488 -19.24 -3.88 -10.27
C PRO A 488 -18.68 -2.89 -11.29
N ARG A 489 -18.86 -1.60 -10.98
CA ARG A 489 -18.60 -0.50 -11.92
C ARG A 489 -17.10 -0.35 -12.15
N GLU A 490 -16.74 -0.12 -13.41
CA GLU A 490 -15.37 -0.29 -13.94
C GLU A 490 -14.29 0.45 -13.12
N LEU A 491 -13.25 -0.28 -12.69
CA LEU A 491 -12.01 0.29 -12.12
C LEU A 491 -11.20 1.00 -13.21
N GLU A 492 -11.64 2.16 -13.68
CA GLU A 492 -10.88 2.91 -14.69
C GLU A 492 -9.88 3.89 -14.05
N SER A 493 -8.59 3.57 -14.10
CA SER A 493 -7.53 4.57 -13.85
C SER A 493 -7.34 5.50 -15.07
N PRO A 494 -6.81 6.72 -14.89
CA PRO A 494 -6.33 7.52 -16.01
C PRO A 494 -5.12 6.84 -16.65
N ASN A 495 -5.08 6.83 -17.98
CA ASN A 495 -3.96 6.53 -18.88
C ASN A 495 -3.00 5.37 -18.54
N LEU A 496 -2.87 4.47 -19.51
CA LEU A 496 -1.58 4.05 -20.07
C LEU A 496 -0.38 4.54 -19.22
N ALA A 497 0.29 3.67 -18.47
CA ALA A 497 1.30 2.83 -19.10
C ALA A 497 1.85 3.55 -20.33
N SER A 498 2.69 4.57 -20.09
CA SER A 498 3.82 4.76 -20.97
C SER A 498 4.47 3.40 -21.08
N GLU A 499 4.23 2.74 -22.21
CA GLU A 499 5.12 1.71 -22.69
C GLU A 499 6.50 2.36 -22.63
N LEU A 500 7.26 2.01 -21.59
CA LEU A 500 8.70 2.13 -21.64
C LEU A 500 9.06 1.49 -22.98
N PRO A 501 9.76 2.21 -23.87
CA PRO A 501 10.05 1.68 -25.20
C PRO A 501 10.64 0.28 -25.04
N GLU A 502 10.33 -0.65 -25.96
CA GLU A 502 10.85 -2.03 -25.97
C GLU A 502 12.39 -2.03 -26.12
N ALA A 503 13.07 -1.58 -25.08
CA ALA A 503 14.50 -1.35 -25.00
C ALA A 503 15.15 -2.65 -24.54
N ASN A 504 14.96 -3.71 -25.33
CA ASN A 504 15.41 -5.06 -25.06
C ASN A 504 15.06 -5.54 -23.65
N ASP A 505 13.83 -6.03 -23.45
CA ASP A 505 13.43 -6.79 -22.26
C ASP A 505 14.08 -8.20 -22.24
N ARG A 506 15.37 -8.25 -22.59
CA ARG A 506 16.26 -9.34 -22.28
C ARG A 506 16.72 -9.15 -20.85
N ASN A 507 16.09 -9.91 -19.95
CA ASN A 507 16.77 -10.37 -18.74
C ASN A 507 17.96 -11.25 -19.16
N GLU A 508 19.07 -10.65 -19.60
CA GLU A 508 20.33 -11.36 -19.83
C GLU A 508 20.94 -11.78 -18.49
N LEU A 509 20.53 -12.98 -18.09
CA LEU A 509 21.20 -13.93 -17.21
C LEU A 509 22.65 -13.54 -16.84
N PRO A 510 23.01 -13.40 -15.55
CA PRO A 510 24.38 -13.19 -15.15
C PRO A 510 25.24 -14.44 -15.44
N THR A 511 26.01 -14.42 -16.53
CA THR A 511 27.18 -15.28 -16.67
C THR A 511 28.22 -14.87 -15.64
N LYS A 512 28.62 -15.80 -14.76
CA LYS A 512 29.66 -15.57 -13.75
C LYS A 512 30.97 -15.08 -14.39
N HIS A 513 31.33 -13.83 -14.14
CA HIS A 513 32.70 -13.36 -14.27
C HIS A 513 33.19 -12.77 -12.95
N HIS A 514 34.38 -13.20 -12.53
CA HIS A 514 35.09 -12.62 -11.40
C HIS A 514 35.36 -11.14 -11.68
N VAL A 515 34.96 -10.27 -10.75
CA VAL A 515 35.50 -8.92 -10.65
C VAL A 515 36.54 -8.94 -9.53
N THR A 516 37.79 -8.64 -9.89
CA THR A 516 38.92 -8.52 -8.98
C THR A 516 38.79 -7.25 -8.14
N GLU A 517 39.09 -7.33 -6.85
CA GLU A 517 39.19 -6.18 -5.96
C GLU A 517 40.31 -5.22 -6.40
N LEU A 518 40.06 -3.91 -6.31
CA LEU A 518 41.04 -2.83 -6.38
C LEU A 518 40.43 -1.55 -5.76
N PRO A 519 41.22 -0.76 -5.01
CA PRO A 519 41.91 -1.12 -3.78
C PRO A 519 41.27 -0.48 -2.53
#